data_AF-A0A8T6JBC4-F1
#
_entry.id   AF-A0A8T6JBC4-F1
#
_cell.length_a   1.000
_cell.length_b   1.000
_cell.length_c   1.000
_cell.angle_alpha   90.00
_cell.angle_beta   90.00
_cell.angle_gamma   90.00
#
_symmetry.space_group_name_H-M   'P 1'
#
loop_
_entity.id
_entity.type
_entity.pdbx_description
1 polymer ?
#
loop_
_entity_poly.entity_id
_entity_poly.type
_entity_poly.pdbx_seq_one_letter_code
_entity_poly.pdbx_strand_id
1 'polypeptide(L)' 'MSALYAVMGYPIGHSRSPEIHARFAAQTGLDMEYRRIQVRPGSLAS' A
#
# COMPACT_ATOMS: atom_id res chain seq x y z
N MET A 1 11.01 14.22 -0.48
CA MET A 1 10.08 13.80 0.59
C MET A 1 9.11 12.89 -0.09
N SER A 2 9.20 11.60 0.19
CA SER A 2 8.52 10.56 -0.60
C SER A 2 7.02 10.57 -0.37
N ALA A 3 6.24 10.40 -1.44
CA ALA A 3 4.79 10.26 -1.32
C ALA A 3 4.42 8.93 -0.64
N LEU A 4 3.42 8.94 0.24
CA LEU A 4 2.96 7.75 0.96
C LEU A 4 1.69 7.19 0.33
N TYR A 5 1.74 5.91 -0.04
CA TYR A 5 0.61 5.16 -0.56
C TYR A 5 0.38 3.90 0.27
N ALA A 6 -0.85 3.39 0.24
CA ALA A 6 -1.18 2.14 0.90
C ALA A 6 -2.34 1.41 0.22
N VAL A 7 -2.35 0.09 0.41
CA VAL A 7 -3.54 -0.74 0.22
C VAL A 7 -4.16 -1.03 1.59
N MET A 8 -5.47 -0.80 1.72
CA MET A 8 -6.25 -1.00 2.94
C MET A 8 -7.24 -2.15 2.74
N GLY A 9 -7.38 -3.05 3.71
CA GLY A 9 -8.38 -4.12 3.66
C GLY A 9 -8.28 -5.13 4.81
N TYR A 10 -9.12 -6.17 4.76
CA TYR A 10 -9.12 -7.29 5.71
C TYR A 10 -9.70 -8.56 5.06
N PRO A 11 -8.99 -9.71 5.08
CA PRO A 11 -7.58 -9.88 5.48
C PRO A 11 -6.63 -9.34 4.39
N ILE A 12 -5.68 -8.47 4.76
CA ILE A 12 -4.79 -7.82 3.76
C ILE A 12 -3.48 -8.58 3.48
N GLY A 13 -3.18 -9.63 4.25
CA GLY A 13 -1.85 -10.28 4.26
C GLY A 13 -1.41 -10.91 2.93
N HIS A 14 -2.35 -11.30 2.08
CA HIS A 14 -2.07 -11.94 0.77
C HIS A 14 -1.91 -10.92 -0.37
N SER A 15 -2.09 -9.62 -0.11
CA SER A 15 -2.00 -8.61 -1.16
C SER A 15 -0.56 -8.42 -1.62
N ARG A 16 -0.36 -8.57 -2.95
CA ARG A 16 0.90 -8.33 -3.65
C ARG A 16 1.09 -6.88 -4.09
N SER A 17 0.13 -6.00 -3.81
CA SER A 17 0.18 -4.59 -4.22
C SER A 17 1.47 -3.88 -3.77
N PRO A 18 1.98 -4.05 -2.53
CA PRO A 18 3.23 -3.40 -2.14
C PRO A 18 4.43 -3.80 -3.00
N GLU A 19 4.56 -5.08 -3.33
CA GLU A 19 5.67 -5.55 -4.15
C GLU A 19 5.57 -5.03 -5.59
N ILE A 20 4.36 -5.00 -6.14
CA ILE A 20 4.11 -4.52 -7.51
C ILE A 20 4.39 -3.02 -7.59
N HIS A 21 3.87 -2.23 -6.65
CA HIS A 21 4.06 -0.77 -6.66
C HIS A 21 5.48 -0.35 -6.32
N ALA A 22 6.17 -1.05 -5.40
CA ALA A 22 7.59 -0.77 -5.13
C ALA A 22 8.46 -1.02 -6.38
N ARG A 23 8.20 -2.10 -7.12
CA ARG A 23 8.91 -2.38 -8.39
C ARG A 23 8.61 -1.33 -9.45
N PHE A 24 7.34 -0.94 -9.59
CA PHE A 24 6.95 0.13 -10.49
C PHE A 24 7.66 1.45 -10.16
N ALA A 25 7.69 1.85 -8.89
CA ALA A 25 8.38 3.06 -8.44
C ALA A 25 9.88 3.00 -8.76
N ALA A 26 10.54 1.87 -8.50
CA ALA A 26 11.94 1.67 -8.84
C ALA A 26 12.22 1.75 -10.35
N GLN A 27 11.31 1.23 -11.19
CA GLN A 27 11.44 1.26 -12.65
C GLN A 27 11.19 2.64 -13.26
N THR A 28 10.37 3.47 -12.60
CA THR A 28 9.93 4.78 -13.12
C THR A 28 10.62 5.97 -12.46
N GLY A 29 11.43 5.73 -11.41
CA GLY A 29 12.09 6.79 -10.66
C GLY A 29 11.15 7.59 -9.76
N LEU A 30 9.98 7.05 -9.42
CA LEU A 30 9.03 7.72 -8.53
C LEU A 30 9.49 7.60 -7.07
N ASP A 31 9.62 8.74 -6.39
CA ASP A 31 9.94 8.83 -4.95
C ASP A 31 8.68 8.54 -4.10
N MET A 32 8.42 7.27 -3.80
CA MET A 32 7.26 6.87 -3.01
C MET A 32 7.52 5.68 -2.07
N GLU A 33 6.71 5.59 -1.02
CA GLU A 33 6.60 4.42 -0.16
C GLU A 33 5.21 3.79 -0.28
N TYR A 34 5.14 2.47 -0.34
CA TYR A 34 3.87 1.73 -0.46
C TYR A 34 3.71 0.71 0.67
N ARG A 35 2.65 0.80 1.46
CA ARG A 35 2.39 -0.05 2.64
C ARG A 35 1.11 -0.88 2.54
N ARG A 36 0.99 -1.91 3.38
CA ARG A 36 -0.30 -2.57 3.68
C ARG A 36 -0.84 -2.05 5.01
N ILE A 37 -2.14 -1.81 5.07
CA ILE A 37 -2.83 -1.42 6.28
C ILE A 37 -4.01 -2.37 6.50
N GLN A 38 -4.02 -3.04 7.65
CA GLN A 38 -5.13 -3.91 8.04
C GLN A 38 -6.28 -3.04 8.56
N VAL A 39 -7.47 -3.17 7.97
CA VAL A 39 -8.66 -2.40 8.35
C VAL A 39 -9.83 -3.35 8.55
N ARG A 40 -10.25 -3.56 9.81
CA ARG A 40 -11.39 -4.42 10.12
C ARG A 40 -12.68 -3.83 9.52
N PRO A 41 -13.67 -4.68 9.18
CA PRO A 41 -14.99 -4.21 8.75
C PRO A 41 -15.57 -3.18 9.75
N GLY A 42 -16.07 -2.06 9.23
CA GLY A 42 -16.64 -0.97 10.04
C GLY A 42 -15.64 0.04 10.59
N SER A 43 -14.32 -0.17 10.46
CA SER A 43 -13.28 0.70 11.03
C SER A 43 -12.60 1.65 10.03
N LEU A 44 -13.14 1.81 8.83
CA LEU A 44 -12.46 2.57 7.77
C LEU A 44 -12.55 4.11 7.95
N ALA A 45 -13.67 4.60 8.46
CA ALA A 45 -13.97 6.04 8.57
C ALA A 45 -14.65 6.40 9.90
N SER A 46 -14.48 5.54 10.90
CA SER A 46 -15.04 5.69 12.26
C SER A 46 -14.20 6.62 13.11
#